data_AF-A0A5C3KZU1-F1
#
_entry.id   AF-A0A5C3KZU1-F1
#
_cell.length_a   1.000
_cell.length_b   1.000
_cell.length_c   1.000
_cell.angle_alpha   90.00
_cell.angle_beta   90.00
_cell.angle_gamma   90.00
#
_symmetry.space_group_name_H-M   'P 1'
#
loop_
_entity.id
_entity.type
_entity.pdbx_description
1 polymer ?
#
loop_
_entity_poly.entity_id
_entity_poly.type
_entity_poly.pdbx_seq_one_letter_code
_entity_poly.pdbx_strand_id
1 'polypeptide(L)'
;MDRPMSIKLPVIDLAAPPKHRPPNLRTRTRSNSIVKVEHVGDRSVDEEFDRNGYVNINADWVNAKGAWLIHVVLIICGKICIDIVPGMTQEISWTLVNLMYLAVSYLMFHWVTGIPFEDNAGAYDELTLWEQIDDGAQYTPAKKWLICVPISLFLASTHYTNYNPWLFAVNITALLFVLIPKLPQLHRQRVRFLSDEIPSGMSTPTTPGFASGSTTPIAQISAADLKSRFK
;
A
#
# COMPACT_ATOMS: atom_id res chain seq x y z
N MET A 1 57.01 -7.83 -41.05
CA MET A 1 56.71 -9.05 -40.26
C MET A 1 55.20 -9.20 -40.27
N ASP A 2 54.64 -9.81 -41.31
CA ASP A 2 53.18 -9.97 -41.45
C ASP A 2 52.79 -11.40 -41.10
N ARG A 3 52.01 -11.55 -40.03
CA ARG A 3 51.39 -12.82 -39.63
C ARG A 3 49.97 -12.87 -40.20
N PRO A 4 49.62 -13.82 -41.08
CA PRO A 4 48.22 -14.08 -41.37
C PRO A 4 47.61 -14.93 -40.24
N MET A 5 46.61 -14.39 -39.52
CA MET A 5 45.75 -15.19 -38.63
C MET A 5 44.61 -15.78 -39.45
N SER A 6 44.73 -17.06 -39.82
CA SER A 6 43.63 -17.84 -40.38
C SER A 6 42.86 -18.51 -39.23
N ILE A 7 41.70 -17.96 -38.87
CA ILE A 7 40.79 -18.59 -37.90
C ILE A 7 39.87 -19.56 -38.65
N LYS A 8 40.01 -20.87 -38.40
CA LYS A 8 39.03 -21.88 -38.83
C LYS A 8 37.88 -21.93 -37.83
N LEU A 9 36.68 -21.57 -38.27
CA LEU A 9 35.45 -21.75 -37.50
C LEU A 9 34.88 -23.17 -37.77
N PRO A 10 34.41 -23.89 -36.74
CA PRO A 10 33.72 -25.15 -36.94
C PRO A 10 32.34 -24.93 -37.56
N VAL A 11 31.97 -25.78 -38.52
CA VAL A 11 30.62 -25.80 -39.10
C VAL A 11 29.65 -26.32 -38.05
N ILE A 12 28.68 -25.50 -37.67
CA ILE A 12 27.55 -25.89 -36.82
C ILE A 12 26.53 -26.58 -37.71
N ASP A 13 26.42 -27.90 -37.58
CA ASP A 13 25.37 -28.70 -38.20
C ASP A 13 24.10 -28.61 -37.36
N LEU A 14 23.06 -27.98 -37.90
CA LEU A 14 21.76 -27.73 -37.25
C LEU A 14 20.80 -28.92 -37.37
N ALA A 15 21.19 -30.03 -38.00
CA ALA A 15 20.28 -31.15 -38.28
C ALA A 15 20.31 -32.28 -37.23
N ALA A 16 21.11 -32.20 -36.16
CA ALA A 16 21.22 -33.27 -35.16
C ALA A 16 20.63 -32.89 -33.78
N PRO A 17 19.79 -33.73 -33.15
CA PRO A 17 19.30 -33.48 -31.80
C PRO A 17 20.42 -33.64 -30.75
N PRO A 18 20.48 -32.79 -29.72
CA PRO A 18 21.55 -32.80 -28.72
C PRO A 18 21.49 -34.07 -27.85
N LYS A 19 22.60 -34.80 -27.75
CA LYS A 19 22.76 -36.04 -26.95
C LYS A 19 23.00 -35.83 -25.45
N HIS A 20 22.93 -34.61 -24.94
CA HIS A 20 23.18 -34.34 -23.52
C HIS A 20 21.89 -34.06 -22.75
N ARG A 21 21.51 -35.02 -21.88
CA ARG A 21 20.51 -34.81 -20.82
C ARG A 21 21.11 -33.85 -19.79
N PRO A 22 20.52 -32.66 -19.53
CA PRO A 22 21.01 -31.80 -18.46
C PRO A 22 20.78 -32.47 -17.10
N PRO A 23 21.69 -32.28 -16.12
CA PRO A 23 21.49 -32.80 -14.78
C PRO A 23 20.25 -32.16 -14.15
N ASN A 24 19.47 -32.97 -13.42
CA ASN A 24 18.31 -32.54 -12.65
C ASN A 24 18.58 -31.21 -11.92
N LEU A 25 17.96 -30.13 -12.40
CA LEU A 25 17.83 -28.90 -11.62
C LEU A 25 16.95 -29.24 -10.43
N ARG A 26 17.57 -29.54 -9.28
CA ARG A 26 16.88 -29.48 -8.00
C ARG A 26 16.39 -28.05 -7.85
N THR A 27 15.09 -27.83 -8.06
CA THR A 27 14.41 -26.60 -7.71
C THR A 27 14.70 -26.33 -6.24
N ARG A 28 15.56 -25.35 -5.98
CA ARG A 28 15.86 -24.92 -4.61
C ARG A 28 14.55 -24.34 -4.06
N THR A 29 13.89 -25.09 -3.19
CA THR A 29 12.74 -24.63 -2.41
C THR A 29 13.12 -23.28 -1.80
N ARG A 30 12.48 -22.21 -2.30
CA ARG A 30 12.63 -20.88 -1.71
C ARG A 30 12.03 -20.99 -0.32
N SER A 31 12.79 -20.61 0.71
CA SER A 31 12.31 -20.57 2.07
C SER A 31 11.03 -19.75 2.12
N ASN A 32 9.92 -20.36 2.54
CA ASN A 32 8.67 -19.64 2.78
C ASN A 32 8.93 -18.68 3.95
N SER A 33 9.12 -17.40 3.65
CA SER A 33 9.18 -16.37 4.68
C SER A 33 7.79 -16.22 5.25
N ILE A 34 7.60 -16.67 6.50
CA ILE A 34 6.31 -16.55 7.22
C ILE A 34 5.87 -15.07 7.36
N VAL A 35 6.80 -14.14 7.16
CA VAL A 35 6.57 -12.70 7.06
C VAL A 35 7.18 -12.21 5.75
N LYS A 36 6.37 -11.90 4.76
CA LYS A 36 6.82 -11.11 3.60
C LYS A 36 6.73 -9.64 4.02
N VAL A 37 7.87 -9.05 4.39
CA VAL A 37 7.98 -7.59 4.45
C VAL A 37 8.06 -7.12 3.01
N GLU A 38 6.90 -6.89 2.42
CA GLU A 38 6.80 -6.13 1.18
C GLU A 38 7.23 -4.71 1.52
N HIS A 39 8.46 -4.35 1.15
CA HIS A 39 8.73 -2.94 0.86
C HIS A 39 7.80 -2.65 -0.31
N VAL A 40 6.66 -2.01 -0.04
CA VAL A 40 5.88 -1.29 -1.04
C VAL A 40 6.87 -0.27 -1.60
N GLY A 41 7.54 -0.69 -2.66
CA GLY A 41 8.70 -0.05 -3.22
C GLY A 41 8.39 1.39 -3.55
N ASP A 42 9.42 2.21 -3.43
CA ASP A 42 9.51 3.59 -3.85
C ASP A 42 8.48 3.97 -4.91
N ARG A 43 7.68 5.01 -4.59
CA ARG A 43 6.75 5.73 -5.46
C ARG A 43 7.05 5.38 -6.93
N SER A 44 6.31 4.44 -7.53
CA SER A 44 6.43 4.29 -8.97
C SER A 44 6.02 5.66 -9.53
N VAL A 45 6.88 6.24 -10.37
CA VAL A 45 6.68 7.60 -10.86
C VAL A 45 5.28 7.72 -11.48
N ASP A 46 4.81 6.63 -12.07
CA ASP A 46 3.46 6.46 -12.63
C ASP A 46 2.36 6.60 -11.57
N GLU A 47 2.44 5.93 -10.40
CA GLU A 47 1.45 6.09 -9.31
C GLU A 47 1.39 7.52 -8.75
N GLU A 48 2.53 8.21 -8.72
CA GLU A 48 2.58 9.60 -8.30
C GLU A 48 1.97 10.54 -9.34
N PHE A 49 2.24 10.30 -10.62
CA PHE A 49 1.60 11.05 -11.71
C PHE A 49 0.08 10.82 -11.71
N ASP A 50 -0.37 9.59 -11.57
CA ASP A 50 -1.78 9.24 -11.47
C ASP A 50 -2.41 9.96 -10.28
N ARG A 51 -1.77 9.93 -9.10
CA ARG A 51 -2.26 10.62 -7.90
C ARG A 51 -2.34 12.13 -8.07
N ASN A 52 -1.31 12.75 -8.66
CA ASN A 52 -1.29 14.19 -8.88
C ASN A 52 -2.41 14.65 -9.84
N GLY A 53 -2.98 13.71 -10.62
CA GLY A 53 -4.15 13.95 -11.46
C GLY A 53 -5.49 13.96 -10.71
N TYR A 54 -5.56 13.44 -9.49
CA TYR A 54 -6.80 13.29 -8.71
C TYR A 54 -6.77 14.05 -7.40
N VAL A 55 -7.92 14.65 -7.03
CA VAL A 55 -8.07 15.39 -5.77
C VAL A 55 -8.28 14.43 -4.61
N ASN A 56 -7.55 14.64 -3.52
CA ASN A 56 -7.65 13.80 -2.33
C ASN A 56 -8.58 14.43 -1.28
N ILE A 57 -9.88 14.15 -1.38
CA ILE A 57 -10.91 14.67 -0.45
C ILE A 57 -10.63 14.25 1.01
N ASN A 58 -10.09 13.06 1.20
CA ASN A 58 -9.74 12.56 2.52
C ASN A 58 -8.66 13.44 3.19
N ALA A 59 -7.60 13.80 2.45
CA ALA A 59 -6.58 14.72 2.94
C ALA A 59 -7.13 16.14 3.15
N ASP A 60 -7.99 16.63 2.26
CA ASP A 60 -8.64 17.94 2.39
C ASP A 60 -9.51 18.02 3.65
N TRP A 61 -10.29 16.97 3.91
CA TRP A 61 -11.10 16.88 5.13
C TRP A 61 -10.23 16.87 6.38
N VAL A 62 -9.16 16.05 6.42
CA VAL A 62 -8.25 16.02 7.58
C VAL A 62 -7.56 17.37 7.82
N ASN A 63 -7.27 18.13 6.76
CA ASN A 63 -6.69 19.47 6.85
C ASN A 63 -7.70 20.54 7.26
N ALA A 64 -9.00 20.28 7.17
CA ALA A 64 -10.01 21.21 7.64
C ALA A 64 -10.01 21.33 9.17
N LYS A 65 -10.08 22.57 9.68
CA LYS A 65 -10.11 22.85 11.13
C LYS A 65 -11.27 22.15 11.85
N GLY A 66 -12.39 21.94 11.17
CA GLY A 66 -13.53 21.21 11.70
C GLY A 66 -13.21 19.74 12.00
N ALA A 67 -12.39 19.09 11.17
CA ALA A 67 -11.93 17.73 11.41
C ALA A 67 -11.03 17.64 12.64
N TRP A 68 -10.32 18.70 13.02
CA TRP A 68 -9.51 18.68 14.23
C TRP A 68 -10.38 18.77 15.48
N LEU A 69 -11.43 19.59 15.42
CA LEU A 69 -12.39 19.76 16.50
C LEU A 69 -13.17 18.46 16.78
N ILE A 70 -13.45 17.64 15.76
CA ILE A 70 -14.22 16.40 15.95
C ILE A 70 -13.55 15.46 16.94
N HIS A 71 -12.22 15.43 17.01
CA HIS A 71 -11.49 14.61 17.97
C HIS A 71 -11.80 15.00 19.42
N VAL A 72 -11.81 16.31 19.70
CA VAL A 72 -12.15 16.84 21.03
C VAL A 72 -13.59 16.53 21.37
N VAL A 73 -14.51 16.74 20.42
CA VAL A 73 -15.94 16.43 20.59
C VAL A 73 -16.15 14.94 20.85
N LEU A 74 -15.53 14.05 20.07
CA LEU A 74 -15.63 12.60 20.23
C LEU A 74 -15.12 12.14 21.61
N ILE A 75 -14.02 12.72 22.10
CA ILE A 75 -13.48 12.41 23.43
C ILE A 75 -14.47 12.84 24.51
N ILE A 76 -14.99 14.06 24.45
CA ILE A 76 -15.93 14.59 25.44
C ILE A 76 -17.24 13.80 25.42
N CYS A 77 -17.83 13.60 24.24
CA CYS A 77 -19.05 12.81 24.09
C CYS A 77 -18.84 11.37 24.56
N GLY A 78 -17.71 10.74 24.19
CA GLY A 78 -17.36 9.40 24.65
C GLY A 78 -17.24 9.32 26.17
N LYS A 79 -16.63 10.33 26.81
CA LYS A 79 -16.55 10.42 28.27
C LYS A 79 -17.92 10.52 28.92
N ILE A 80 -18.78 11.41 28.41
CA ILE A 80 -20.15 11.56 28.92
C ILE A 80 -20.93 10.25 28.78
N CYS A 81 -20.87 9.60 27.61
CA CYS A 81 -21.56 8.33 27.37
C CYS A 81 -21.12 7.23 28.34
N ILE A 82 -19.82 7.12 28.63
CA ILE A 82 -19.29 6.11 29.55
C ILE A 82 -19.65 6.44 31.01
N ASP A 83 -19.64 7.71 31.39
CA ASP A 83 -19.97 8.15 32.76
C ASP A 83 -21.44 7.98 33.14
N ILE A 84 -22.35 7.92 32.16
CA ILE A 84 -23.78 7.67 32.41
C ILE A 84 -24.01 6.26 32.99
N VAL A 85 -23.08 5.33 32.79
CA VAL A 85 -23.22 3.95 33.28
C VAL A 85 -23.15 3.91 34.81
N PRO A 86 -24.18 3.40 35.52
CA PRO A 86 -24.17 3.32 36.98
C PRO A 86 -23.03 2.42 37.48
N GLY A 87 -22.34 2.86 38.55
CA GLY A 87 -21.22 2.13 39.12
C GLY A 87 -19.88 2.32 38.40
N MET A 88 -19.84 3.18 37.38
CA MET A 88 -18.60 3.54 36.68
C MET A 88 -17.67 4.32 37.62
N THR A 89 -16.47 3.79 37.86
CA THR A 89 -15.42 4.53 38.57
C THR A 89 -14.70 5.46 37.60
N GLN A 90 -14.16 6.55 38.14
CA GLN A 90 -13.44 7.53 37.34
C GLN A 90 -12.22 6.93 36.63
N GLU A 91 -11.49 6.03 37.30
CA GLU A 91 -10.30 5.36 36.75
C GLU A 91 -10.66 4.49 35.55
N ILE A 92 -11.72 3.68 35.67
CA ILE A 92 -12.18 2.80 34.58
C ILE A 92 -12.73 3.64 33.43
N SER A 93 -13.51 4.69 33.72
CA SER A 93 -14.06 5.58 32.69
C SER A 93 -12.96 6.20 31.83
N TRP A 94 -11.95 6.81 32.44
CA TRP A 94 -10.84 7.41 31.70
C TRP A 94 -9.99 6.39 30.94
N THR A 95 -9.86 5.17 31.47
CA THR A 95 -9.18 4.09 30.77
C THR A 95 -9.98 3.66 29.54
N LEU A 96 -11.30 3.46 29.68
CA LEU A 96 -12.17 3.06 28.57
C LEU A 96 -12.23 4.14 27.48
N VAL A 97 -12.37 5.42 27.83
CA VAL A 97 -12.35 6.52 26.84
C VAL A 97 -11.03 6.53 26.07
N ASN A 98 -9.90 6.38 26.76
CA ASN A 98 -8.59 6.33 26.11
C ASN A 98 -8.50 5.13 25.15
N LEU A 99 -8.84 3.92 25.60
CA LEU A 99 -8.77 2.72 24.77
C LEU A 99 -9.73 2.77 23.57
N MET A 100 -10.96 3.21 23.76
CA MET A 100 -11.96 3.33 22.69
C MET A 100 -11.53 4.36 21.65
N TYR A 101 -11.07 5.53 22.09
CA TYR A 101 -10.57 6.56 21.18
C TYR A 101 -9.35 6.06 20.38
N LEU A 102 -8.39 5.40 21.02
CA LEU A 102 -7.22 4.82 20.36
C LEU A 102 -7.61 3.75 19.35
N ALA A 103 -8.57 2.86 19.70
CA ALA A 103 -9.07 1.82 18.80
C ALA A 103 -9.76 2.41 17.56
N VAL A 104 -10.68 3.37 17.75
CA VAL A 104 -11.37 4.03 16.64
C VAL A 104 -10.38 4.83 15.78
N SER A 105 -9.43 5.54 16.41
CA SER A 105 -8.38 6.26 15.70
C SER A 105 -7.48 5.32 14.90
N TYR A 106 -7.16 4.14 15.43
CA TYR A 106 -6.36 3.14 14.70
C TYR A 106 -7.13 2.62 13.49
N LEU A 107 -8.39 2.22 13.70
CA LEU A 107 -9.26 1.74 12.62
C LEU A 107 -9.35 2.79 11.50
N MET A 108 -9.70 4.03 11.84
CA MET A 108 -9.89 5.08 10.84
C MET A 108 -8.60 5.44 10.08
N PHE A 109 -7.46 5.56 10.76
CA PHE A 109 -6.24 6.06 10.11
C PHE A 109 -5.34 4.96 9.53
N HIS A 110 -5.40 3.73 10.04
CA HIS A 110 -4.48 2.66 9.66
C HIS A 110 -5.16 1.41 9.09
N TRP A 111 -6.48 1.25 9.25
CA TRP A 111 -7.21 0.12 8.68
C TRP A 111 -8.06 0.52 7.47
N VAL A 112 -8.73 1.67 7.52
CA VAL A 112 -9.52 2.18 6.39
C VAL A 112 -8.57 2.62 5.26
N THR A 113 -8.76 2.04 4.07
CA THR A 113 -8.03 2.36 2.83
C THR A 113 -8.97 2.89 1.76
N GLY A 114 -8.42 3.56 0.74
CA GLY A 114 -9.19 4.11 -0.39
C GLY A 114 -9.85 5.45 -0.10
N ILE A 115 -10.57 5.96 -1.10
CA ILE A 115 -11.44 7.14 -1.00
C ILE A 115 -12.86 6.70 -1.39
N PRO A 116 -13.87 6.93 -0.55
CA PRO A 116 -15.23 6.49 -0.86
C PRO A 116 -15.87 7.40 -1.93
N PHE A 117 -16.48 6.77 -2.94
CA PHE A 117 -17.39 7.39 -3.93
C PHE A 117 -16.78 8.28 -5.03
N GLU A 118 -15.46 8.32 -5.20
CA GLU A 118 -14.83 9.09 -6.28
C GLU A 118 -14.05 8.21 -7.27
N ASP A 119 -14.23 8.50 -8.57
CA ASP A 119 -13.50 7.86 -9.67
C ASP A 119 -12.02 8.30 -9.67
N ASN A 120 -11.23 7.68 -8.81
CA ASN A 120 -9.78 7.91 -8.69
C ASN A 120 -8.95 6.89 -9.49
N ALA A 121 -9.58 6.10 -10.37
CA ALA A 121 -8.96 5.00 -11.12
C ALA A 121 -8.14 4.01 -10.25
N GLY A 122 -8.45 3.90 -8.95
CA GLY A 122 -7.73 3.07 -7.99
C GLY A 122 -6.46 3.67 -7.39
N ALA A 123 -6.15 4.95 -7.65
CA ALA A 123 -4.90 5.61 -7.20
C ALA A 123 -4.68 5.63 -5.68
N TYR A 124 -5.74 5.41 -4.88
CA TYR A 124 -5.71 5.46 -3.42
C TYR A 124 -6.16 4.16 -2.74
N ASP A 125 -6.55 3.13 -3.48
CA ASP A 125 -7.21 1.92 -2.95
C ASP A 125 -6.32 1.16 -1.96
N GLU A 126 -5.02 1.17 -2.20
CA GLU A 126 -4.04 0.52 -1.34
C GLU A 126 -3.55 1.42 -0.21
N LEU A 127 -3.89 2.70 -0.17
CA LEU A 127 -3.36 3.65 0.82
C LEU A 127 -4.33 3.84 1.97
N THR A 128 -3.80 3.78 3.20
CA THR A 128 -4.56 4.14 4.40
C THR A 128 -4.79 5.64 4.44
N LEU A 129 -5.83 6.08 5.16
CA LEU A 129 -6.07 7.51 5.38
C LEU A 129 -4.82 8.23 5.94
N TRP A 130 -4.04 7.59 6.82
CA TRP A 130 -2.79 8.17 7.33
C TRP A 130 -1.74 8.46 6.25
N GLU A 131 -1.59 7.53 5.30
CA GLU A 131 -0.64 7.66 4.19
C GLU A 131 -1.12 8.67 3.14
N GLN A 132 -2.44 8.83 3.00
CA GLN A 132 -3.06 9.79 2.10
C GLN A 132 -2.84 11.25 2.55
N ILE A 133 -2.75 11.53 3.86
CA ILE A 133 -2.59 12.90 4.37
C ILE A 133 -1.29 13.54 3.84
N ASP A 134 -1.43 14.72 3.25
CA ASP A 134 -0.35 15.57 2.73
C ASP A 134 0.61 14.81 1.81
N ASP A 135 0.09 13.91 0.97
CA ASP A 135 0.85 13.07 0.04
C ASP A 135 1.94 12.23 0.73
N GLY A 136 1.70 11.85 1.98
CA GLY A 136 2.67 11.11 2.79
C GLY A 136 3.77 11.98 3.40
N ALA A 137 3.74 13.30 3.21
CA ALA A 137 4.67 14.23 3.86
C ALA A 137 4.62 14.07 5.37
N GLN A 138 5.79 14.01 5.99
CA GLN A 138 5.91 13.83 7.43
C GLN A 138 5.93 15.20 8.13
N TYR A 139 5.62 15.23 9.43
CA TYR A 139 5.70 16.44 10.26
C TYR A 139 4.83 17.64 9.84
N THR A 140 3.76 17.38 9.10
CA THR A 140 2.77 18.40 8.74
C THR A 140 1.94 18.81 9.95
N PRO A 141 1.28 19.99 9.94
CA PRO A 141 0.44 20.44 11.05
C PRO A 141 -0.66 19.42 11.41
N ALA A 142 -1.32 18.83 10.41
CA ALA A 142 -2.35 17.82 10.61
C ALA A 142 -1.79 16.55 11.27
N LYS A 143 -0.69 15.99 10.76
CA LYS A 143 -0.08 14.79 11.37
C LYS A 143 0.45 15.04 12.78
N LYS A 144 1.03 16.22 13.04
CA LYS A 144 1.43 16.63 14.38
C LYS A 144 0.24 16.67 15.33
N TRP A 145 -0.86 17.31 14.92
CA TRP A 145 -2.10 17.33 15.69
C TRP A 145 -2.62 15.93 16.00
N LEU A 146 -2.74 15.07 14.98
CA LEU A 146 -3.23 13.70 15.10
C LEU A 146 -2.33 12.77 15.92
N ILE A 147 -1.05 13.12 16.13
CA ILE A 147 -0.14 12.45 17.08
C ILE A 147 -0.30 13.05 18.48
N CYS A 148 -0.44 14.38 18.59
CA CYS A 148 -0.57 15.07 19.88
C CYS A 148 -1.86 14.73 20.62
N VAL A 149 -2.99 14.57 19.94
CA VAL A 149 -4.27 14.26 20.59
C VAL A 149 -4.23 12.94 21.39
N PRO A 150 -3.87 11.77 20.81
CA PRO A 150 -3.81 10.52 21.56
C PRO A 150 -2.80 10.56 22.71
N ILE A 151 -1.67 11.26 22.54
CA ILE A 151 -0.68 11.47 23.63
C ILE A 151 -1.31 12.29 24.77
N SER A 152 -2.01 13.38 24.44
CA SER A 152 -2.64 14.24 25.43
C SER A 152 -3.75 13.51 26.20
N LEU A 153 -4.55 12.71 25.50
CA LEU A 153 -5.59 11.87 26.11
C LEU A 153 -4.99 10.79 27.01
N PHE A 154 -3.88 10.15 26.59
CA PHE A 154 -3.14 9.20 27.42
C PHE A 154 -2.63 9.84 28.72
N LEU A 155 -2.06 11.04 28.64
CA LEU A 155 -1.57 11.78 29.81
C LEU A 155 -2.73 12.15 30.75
N ALA A 156 -3.85 12.62 30.20
CA ALA A 156 -5.06 12.89 30.98
C ALA A 156 -5.59 11.61 31.66
N SER A 157 -5.67 10.50 30.92
CA SER A 157 -6.11 9.21 31.44
C SER A 157 -5.20 8.73 32.59
N THR A 158 -3.88 8.82 32.42
CA THR A 158 -2.89 8.47 33.45
C THR A 158 -3.00 9.34 34.70
N HIS A 159 -3.26 10.63 34.52
CA HIS A 159 -3.48 11.55 35.64
C HIS A 159 -4.72 11.17 36.45
N TYR A 160 -5.84 10.89 35.79
CA TYR A 160 -7.10 10.55 36.46
C TYR A 160 -7.19 9.10 36.95
N THR A 161 -6.29 8.22 36.54
CA THR A 161 -6.11 6.87 37.13
C THR A 161 -5.13 6.85 38.29
N ASN A 162 -4.78 8.02 38.85
CA ASN A 162 -3.87 8.17 39.99
C ASN A 162 -2.52 7.49 39.77
N TYR A 163 -2.03 7.45 38.53
CA TYR A 163 -0.76 6.80 38.17
C TYR A 163 -0.70 5.31 38.56
N ASN A 164 -1.85 4.62 38.58
CA ASN A 164 -1.91 3.18 38.83
C ASN A 164 -1.02 2.43 37.81
N PRO A 165 0.01 1.67 38.25
CA PRO A 165 0.97 1.05 37.33
C PRO A 165 0.34 0.08 36.33
N TRP A 166 -0.73 -0.63 36.72
CA TRP A 166 -1.40 -1.59 35.86
C TRP A 166 -2.19 -0.89 34.74
N LEU A 167 -2.99 0.12 35.08
CA LEU A 167 -3.74 0.91 34.10
C LEU A 167 -2.80 1.72 33.20
N PHE A 168 -1.71 2.24 33.77
CA PHE A 168 -0.65 2.88 33.01
C PHE A 168 -0.04 1.94 31.96
N ALA A 169 0.32 0.71 32.35
CA ALA A 169 0.90 -0.28 31.43
C ALA A 169 -0.05 -0.62 30.28
N VAL A 170 -1.35 -0.76 30.55
CA VAL A 170 -2.37 -0.99 29.51
C VAL A 170 -2.47 0.21 28.58
N ASN A 171 -2.60 1.42 29.14
CA ASN A 171 -2.76 2.66 28.38
C ASN A 171 -1.53 2.98 27.51
N ILE A 172 -0.31 2.78 28.02
CA ILE A 172 0.92 3.04 27.25
C ILE A 172 1.10 2.00 26.15
N THR A 173 0.78 0.74 26.40
CA THR A 173 0.85 -0.31 25.37
C THR A 173 -0.11 -0.01 24.22
N ALA A 174 -1.35 0.39 24.54
CA ALA A 174 -2.32 0.82 23.53
C ALA A 174 -1.83 2.06 22.76
N LEU A 175 -1.26 3.06 23.46
CA LEU A 175 -0.72 4.25 22.82
C LEU A 175 0.42 3.89 21.85
N LEU A 176 1.37 3.05 22.28
CA LEU A 176 2.48 2.60 21.43
C LEU A 176 1.97 1.88 20.20
N PHE A 177 0.99 0.99 20.32
CA PHE A 177 0.40 0.27 19.18
C PHE A 177 -0.17 1.22 18.13
N VAL A 178 -0.79 2.34 18.54
CA VAL A 178 -1.34 3.35 17.63
C VAL A 178 -0.29 4.32 17.10
N LEU A 179 0.77 4.61 17.85
CA LEU A 179 1.82 5.54 17.43
C LEU A 179 2.89 4.89 16.55
N ILE A 180 3.21 3.61 16.75
CA ILE A 180 4.18 2.84 15.95
C ILE A 180 3.95 3.02 14.44
N PRO A 181 2.74 2.74 13.88
CA PRO A 181 2.49 2.91 12.45
C PRO A 181 2.48 4.38 11.99
N LYS A 182 2.42 5.34 12.91
CA LYS A 182 2.52 6.79 12.60
C LYS A 182 3.96 7.26 12.49
N LEU A 183 4.94 6.47 12.96
CA LEU A 183 6.35 6.87 12.93
C LEU A 183 6.91 6.84 11.49
N PRO A 184 7.75 7.82 11.12
CA PRO A 184 8.36 7.88 9.78
C PRO A 184 9.18 6.63 9.41
N GLN A 185 9.75 5.97 10.41
CA GLN A 185 10.61 4.78 10.25
C GLN A 185 9.85 3.53 9.81
N LEU A 186 8.53 3.49 10.00
CA LEU A 186 7.66 2.37 9.62
C LEU A 186 6.71 2.73 8.48
N HIS A 187 6.97 3.87 7.81
CA HIS A 187 6.18 4.28 6.67
C HIS A 187 6.18 3.17 5.62
N ARG A 188 4.99 2.62 5.34
CA ARG A 188 4.71 1.55 4.35
C ARG A 188 5.29 0.16 4.64
N GLN A 189 5.79 -0.13 5.85
CA GLN A 189 6.09 -1.49 6.26
C GLN A 189 4.82 -2.16 6.82
N ARG A 190 4.02 -2.76 5.94
CA ARG A 190 2.85 -3.55 6.36
C ARG A 190 3.27 -4.99 6.61
N VAL A 191 3.12 -5.44 7.84
CA VAL A 191 3.21 -6.86 8.19
C VAL A 191 1.90 -7.56 7.84
N ARG A 192 1.84 -8.14 6.64
CA ARG A 192 0.76 -9.06 6.24
C ARG A 192 1.13 -10.47 6.71
N PHE A 193 0.40 -10.99 7.69
CA PHE A 193 0.49 -12.40 8.09
C PHE A 193 -0.56 -13.18 7.32
N LEU A 194 -0.13 -14.21 6.58
CA LEU A 194 -0.98 -15.07 5.76
C LEU A 194 -1.65 -14.32 4.59
N SER A 195 -0.97 -14.25 3.44
CA SER A 195 -1.74 -14.17 2.20
C SER A 195 -2.45 -15.51 2.08
N ASP A 196 -3.79 -15.52 2.01
CA ASP A 196 -4.54 -16.69 1.55
C ASP A 196 -4.15 -16.96 0.10
N GLU A 197 -3.00 -17.60 -0.11
CA GLU A 197 -2.74 -18.37 -1.31
C GLU A 197 -3.67 -19.58 -1.24
N ILE A 198 -4.94 -19.40 -1.60
CA ILE A 198 -5.60 -20.43 -2.37
C ILE A 198 -4.79 -20.48 -3.67
N PRO A 199 -4.04 -21.56 -3.95
CA PRO A 199 -3.31 -21.65 -5.19
C PRO A 199 -4.33 -21.92 -6.28
N SER A 200 -4.97 -20.87 -6.80
CA SER A 200 -5.56 -20.94 -8.13
C SER A 200 -4.38 -21.12 -9.08
N GLY A 201 -4.07 -22.36 -9.43
CA GLY A 201 -3.05 -22.77 -10.38
C GLY A 201 -3.38 -22.34 -11.81
N MET A 202 -3.67 -21.06 -12.01
CA MET A 202 -3.82 -20.44 -13.32
C MET A 202 -2.65 -19.49 -13.50
N SER A 203 -1.63 -19.99 -14.20
CA SER A 203 -0.59 -19.16 -14.80
C SER A 203 -1.26 -18.10 -15.69
N THR A 204 -1.42 -16.89 -15.19
CA THR A 204 -1.78 -15.73 -16.02
C THR A 204 -0.62 -15.51 -16.99
N PRO A 205 -0.83 -15.56 -18.32
CA PRO A 205 0.22 -15.24 -19.27
C PRO A 205 0.48 -13.74 -19.20
N THR A 206 1.61 -13.34 -18.65
CA THR A 206 2.15 -12.00 -18.87
C THR A 206 2.73 -11.95 -20.28
N THR A 207 2.19 -11.03 -21.10
CA THR A 207 2.62 -10.60 -22.46
C THR A 207 1.75 -11.13 -23.62
N PRO A 208 0.95 -10.29 -24.31
CA PRO A 208 0.65 -10.53 -25.71
C PRO A 208 1.91 -10.15 -26.52
N GLY A 209 2.78 -11.14 -26.74
CA GLY A 209 3.86 -11.00 -27.72
C GLY A 209 3.23 -11.00 -29.10
N PHE A 210 3.06 -9.83 -29.71
CA PHE A 210 2.67 -9.75 -31.12
C PHE A 210 3.71 -10.48 -31.95
N ALA A 211 3.28 -11.56 -32.61
CA ALA A 211 4.08 -12.20 -33.63
C ALA A 211 4.31 -11.19 -34.77
N SER A 212 5.57 -10.81 -34.97
CA SER A 212 5.99 -10.08 -36.17
C SER A 212 5.76 -10.98 -37.38
N GLY A 213 4.65 -10.74 -38.09
CA GLY A 213 4.21 -11.55 -39.21
C GLY A 213 3.13 -10.86 -40.03
N SER A 214 3.28 -9.57 -40.34
CA SER A 214 2.48 -8.94 -41.38
C SER A 214 3.17 -9.19 -42.73
N THR A 215 2.77 -10.26 -43.42
CA THR A 215 2.87 -10.30 -44.88
C THR A 215 1.93 -9.22 -45.41
N THR A 216 2.49 -8.12 -45.90
CA THR A 216 1.77 -7.13 -46.69
C THR A 216 1.17 -7.84 -47.91
N PRO A 217 -0.14 -7.75 -48.17
CA PRO A 217 -0.67 -8.20 -49.45
C PRO A 217 -0.16 -7.24 -50.53
N ILE A 218 0.66 -7.73 -51.45
CA ILE A 218 0.96 -7.03 -52.69
C ILE A 218 -0.32 -7.08 -53.52
N ALA A 219 -1.09 -5.98 -53.51
CA ALA A 219 -2.11 -5.77 -54.51
C ALA A 219 -1.41 -5.56 -55.86
N GLN A 220 -1.39 -6.58 -56.71
CA GLN A 220 -1.03 -6.39 -58.12
C GLN A 220 -2.16 -5.64 -58.81
N ILE A 221 -2.04 -4.32 -58.86
CA ILE A 221 -2.90 -3.48 -59.69
C ILE A 221 -2.50 -3.72 -61.13
N SER A 222 -3.34 -4.43 -61.88
CA SER A 222 -3.19 -4.61 -63.33
C SER A 222 -3.59 -3.33 -64.06
N ALA A 223 -2.95 -3.03 -65.20
CA ALA A 223 -3.24 -1.86 -66.04
C ALA A 223 -4.71 -1.76 -66.52
N ALA A 224 -5.50 -2.83 -66.36
CA ALA A 224 -6.94 -2.81 -66.59
C ALA A 224 -7.72 -1.99 -65.53
N ASP A 225 -7.27 -1.96 -64.28
CA ASP A 225 -7.97 -1.27 -63.17
C ASP A 225 -7.79 0.26 -63.21
N LEU A 226 -6.73 0.75 -63.87
CA LEU A 226 -6.48 2.20 -63.96
C LEU A 226 -7.37 2.90 -65.00
N LYS A 227 -7.94 2.15 -65.94
CA LYS A 227 -8.74 2.70 -67.06
C LYS A 227 -10.22 2.94 -66.71
N SER A 228 -10.71 2.37 -65.60
CA SER A 228 -12.09 2.55 -65.15
C SER A 228 -12.28 3.73 -64.18
N ARG A 229 -11.19 4.27 -63.63
CA ARG A 229 -11.23 5.38 -62.67
C ARG A 229 -11.12 6.79 -63.26
N PHE A 230 -10.86 6.89 -64.57
CA PHE A 230 -10.89 8.17 -65.29
C PHE A 230 -11.78 8.06 -66.52
N LYS A 231 -13.09 8.20 -66.29
CA LYS A 231 -14.06 8.64 -67.29
C LYS A 231 -15.18 9.41 -66.61
#